data_AF-A0A9W7ZWC6-F1
#
_entry.id   AF-A0A9W7ZWC6-F1
#
_cell.length_a   1.000
_cell.length_b   1.000
_cell.length_c   1.000
_cell.angle_alpha   90.00
_cell.angle_beta   90.00
_cell.angle_gamma   90.00
#
_symmetry.space_group_name_H-M   'P 1'
#
loop_
_entity.id
_entity.type
_entity.pdbx_description
1 polymer ?
#
loop_
_entity_poly.entity_id
_entity_poly.type
_entity_poly.pdbx_seq_one_letter_code
_entity_poly.pdbx_strand_id
1 'polypeptide(L)'
;MSLDQITTALSKYMLQGWVLTDQECANGCGVPLVRKKDFSKTVCVRCSNPNDESAPAESEKVSAAPGPDLSVEQALDVAPTPAAETAQPSEADRLLRRREQSERTVKAISQRMLEGYALLNDSCPNPDCYASPLVRKRDGPRECVTCNSKVMTEEEFAEYSRAQPTRFQEIPADTNPKVMEVDANVVPGTSTLATADRAASPVRKHETSKTEPGPSKKEAKRLKQKAKETSKKEVKQSKKETKRLKKQAKEAARAEAKPCATPSATGGPSSRPVGSLLSATLTSTERGIEILRQKLDQLHAQLAAVDEPCEICDVADASAQCSQALRKLLKVHGELQYLGVR
;
A
#
# COMPACT_ATOMS: atom_id res chain seq x y z
N MET A 1 -30.36 5.66 1.56
CA MET A 1 -30.11 4.28 2.00
C MET A 1 -29.11 4.31 3.15
N SER A 2 -29.36 3.56 4.21
CA SER A 2 -28.37 3.34 5.28
C SER A 2 -27.23 2.45 4.78
N LEU A 3 -26.10 2.43 5.49
CA LEU A 3 -24.94 1.62 5.13
C LEU A 3 -25.27 0.11 5.06
N ASP A 4 -26.10 -0.38 5.99
CA ASP A 4 -26.54 -1.77 6.03
C ASP A 4 -27.40 -2.18 4.82
N GLN A 5 -28.21 -1.24 4.31
CA GLN A 5 -29.00 -1.48 3.09
C GLN A 5 -28.09 -1.59 1.87
N ILE A 6 -27.01 -0.80 1.83
CA ILE A 6 -26.03 -0.83 0.75
C ILE A 6 -25.25 -2.15 0.77
N THR A 7 -24.75 -2.59 1.93
CA THR A 7 -24.03 -3.86 2.06
C THR A 7 -24.91 -5.07 1.73
N THR A 8 -26.19 -5.03 2.15
CA THR A 8 -27.18 -6.07 1.83
C THR A 8 -27.50 -6.12 0.33
N ALA A 9 -27.67 -4.97 -0.31
CA ALA A 9 -27.92 -4.91 -1.75
C ALA A 9 -26.67 -5.36 -2.54
N LEU A 10 -25.49 -4.99 -2.08
CA LEU A 10 -24.22 -5.36 -2.71
C LEU A 10 -23.98 -6.88 -2.62
N SER A 11 -24.23 -7.50 -1.47
CA SER A 11 -24.15 -8.95 -1.32
C SER A 11 -25.17 -9.68 -2.22
N LYS A 12 -26.38 -9.15 -2.36
CA LYS A 12 -27.39 -9.68 -3.29
C LYS A 12 -26.90 -9.65 -4.75
N TYR A 13 -26.28 -8.56 -5.20
CA TYR A 13 -25.70 -8.49 -6.54
C TYR A 13 -24.56 -9.48 -6.73
N MET A 14 -23.67 -9.65 -5.74
CA MET A 14 -22.58 -10.63 -5.81
C MET A 14 -23.08 -12.08 -5.90
N LEU A 15 -24.14 -12.43 -5.16
CA LEU A 15 -24.78 -13.75 -5.24
C LEU A 15 -25.44 -14.01 -6.61
N GLN A 16 -25.88 -12.95 -7.29
CA GLN A 16 -26.38 -13.01 -8.67
C GLN A 16 -25.27 -13.07 -9.72
N GLY A 17 -23.99 -13.11 -9.31
CA GLY A 17 -22.85 -13.15 -10.22
C GLY A 17 -22.47 -11.80 -10.82
N TRP A 18 -22.88 -10.69 -10.20
CA TRP A 18 -22.36 -9.37 -10.53
C TRP A 18 -20.98 -9.19 -9.92
N VAL A 19 -20.16 -8.40 -10.58
CA VAL A 19 -18.77 -8.16 -10.22
C VAL A 19 -18.62 -6.69 -9.84
N LEU A 20 -18.00 -6.41 -8.68
CA LEU A 20 -17.63 -5.04 -8.32
C LEU A 20 -16.63 -4.48 -9.33
N THR A 21 -16.75 -3.20 -9.61
CA THR A 21 -15.83 -2.47 -10.48
C THR A 21 -15.07 -1.45 -9.65
N ASP A 22 -13.87 -1.12 -10.09
CA ASP A 22 -13.05 -0.06 -9.49
C ASP A 22 -13.54 1.35 -9.88
N GLN A 23 -14.74 1.47 -10.45
CA GLN A 23 -15.34 2.75 -10.80
C GLN A 23 -16.31 3.16 -9.70
N GLU A 24 -16.23 4.42 -9.32
CA GLU A 24 -17.15 5.05 -8.37
C GLU A 24 -18.35 5.67 -9.11
N CYS A 25 -19.47 5.77 -8.40
CA CYS A 25 -20.68 6.34 -8.98
C CYS A 25 -20.47 7.80 -9.40
N ALA A 26 -20.87 8.15 -10.62
CA ALA A 26 -20.81 9.52 -11.15
C ALA A 26 -21.59 10.55 -10.31
N ASN A 27 -22.53 10.10 -9.48
CA ASN A 27 -23.29 10.95 -8.56
C ASN A 27 -22.51 11.27 -7.27
N GLY A 28 -21.23 10.87 -7.15
CA GLY A 28 -20.37 11.22 -6.02
C GLY A 28 -20.72 10.50 -4.70
N CYS A 29 -21.52 9.44 -4.75
CA CYS A 29 -22.01 8.79 -3.52
C CYS A 29 -20.98 7.89 -2.80
N GLY A 30 -19.76 7.77 -3.34
CA GLY A 30 -18.65 6.97 -2.78
C GLY A 30 -18.85 5.45 -2.81
N VAL A 31 -19.93 4.95 -3.43
CA VAL A 31 -20.20 3.51 -3.52
C VAL A 31 -19.70 2.96 -4.86
N PRO A 32 -18.90 1.87 -4.86
CA PRO A 32 -18.39 1.26 -6.08
C PRO A 32 -19.54 0.75 -6.96
N LEU A 33 -19.42 0.88 -8.28
CA LEU A 33 -20.41 0.29 -9.18
C LEU A 33 -20.24 -1.22 -9.26
N VAL A 34 -21.36 -1.93 -9.40
CA VAL A 34 -21.40 -3.34 -9.76
C VAL A 34 -21.73 -3.47 -11.25
N ARG A 35 -21.12 -4.42 -11.94
CA ARG A 35 -21.45 -4.74 -13.34
C ARG A 35 -21.89 -6.19 -13.48
N LYS A 36 -22.79 -6.43 -14.42
CA LYS A 36 -23.24 -7.78 -14.76
C LYS A 36 -22.09 -8.55 -15.42
N LYS A 37 -22.08 -9.88 -15.29
CA LYS A 37 -21.05 -10.75 -15.90
C LYS A 37 -20.90 -10.56 -17.41
N ASP A 38 -21.98 -10.18 -18.09
CA ASP A 38 -22.01 -9.92 -19.53
C ASP A 38 -21.50 -8.52 -19.91
N PHE A 39 -21.07 -7.71 -18.93
CA PHE A 39 -20.63 -6.31 -19.08
C PHE A 39 -21.69 -5.38 -19.71
N SER A 40 -22.93 -5.84 -19.79
CA SER A 40 -24.02 -5.13 -20.47
C SER A 40 -24.62 -3.99 -19.63
N LYS A 41 -24.56 -4.10 -18.30
CA LYS A 41 -25.11 -3.10 -17.38
C LYS A 41 -24.16 -2.89 -16.22
N THR A 42 -23.93 -1.63 -15.90
CA THR A 42 -23.17 -1.18 -14.74
C THR A 42 -24.11 -0.32 -13.89
N VAL A 43 -24.19 -0.60 -12.60
CA VAL A 43 -25.21 -0.06 -11.71
C VAL A 43 -24.55 0.36 -10.40
N CYS A 44 -24.89 1.54 -9.90
CA CYS A 44 -24.52 1.93 -8.55
C CYS A 44 -25.57 1.40 -7.56
N VAL A 45 -25.15 0.63 -6.56
CA VAL A 45 -26.04 -0.01 -5.58
C VAL A 45 -26.85 1.01 -4.77
N ARG A 46 -26.30 2.21 -4.51
CA ARG A 46 -26.95 3.27 -3.72
C ARG A 46 -27.89 4.14 -4.54
N CYS A 47 -27.54 4.42 -5.80
CA CYS A 47 -28.30 5.33 -6.67
C CYS A 47 -29.32 4.61 -7.55
N SER A 48 -29.18 3.29 -7.75
CA SER A 48 -30.10 2.55 -8.61
C SER A 48 -31.33 2.15 -7.83
N ASN A 49 -32.50 2.57 -8.32
CA ASN A 49 -33.75 2.04 -7.82
C ASN A 49 -33.88 0.59 -8.31
N PRO A 50 -34.08 -0.39 -7.41
CA PRO A 50 -34.28 -1.79 -7.80
C PRO A 50 -35.58 -2.02 -8.59
N ASN A 51 -36.45 -1.00 -8.70
CA ASN A 51 -37.69 -1.06 -9.47
C ASN A 51 -37.53 -0.65 -10.95
N ASP A 52 -36.37 -0.16 -11.38
CA ASP A 52 -36.10 0.14 -12.80
C ASP A 52 -35.71 -1.13 -13.60
N GLU A 53 -36.44 -2.23 -13.37
CA GLU A 53 -36.37 -3.46 -14.15
C GLU A 53 -37.46 -3.50 -15.25
N SER A 54 -37.93 -2.33 -15.69
CA SER A 54 -38.88 -2.19 -16.79
C SER A 54 -38.27 -1.36 -17.93
N ALA A 55 -38.09 -2.04 -19.08
CA ALA A 55 -37.76 -1.56 -20.42
C ALA A 55 -36.26 -1.44 -20.82
N PRO A 56 -35.82 -2.14 -21.89
CA PRO A 56 -34.52 -1.93 -22.51
C PRO A 56 -34.57 -0.71 -23.44
N ALA A 57 -33.77 0.31 -23.18
CA ALA A 57 -33.50 1.39 -24.13
C ALA A 57 -31.99 1.52 -24.35
N GLU A 58 -31.62 1.46 -25.62
CA GLU A 58 -30.28 1.65 -26.17
C GLU A 58 -29.78 3.08 -25.96
N SER A 59 -28.55 3.26 -25.46
CA SER A 59 -27.65 4.34 -25.93
C SER A 59 -26.27 4.36 -25.27
N GLU A 60 -25.26 4.22 -26.13
CA GLU A 60 -24.10 5.08 -26.32
C GLU A 60 -23.08 5.37 -25.16
N LYS A 61 -21.94 4.66 -25.25
CA LYS A 61 -20.62 5.19 -25.68
C LYS A 61 -19.97 6.35 -24.89
N VAL A 62 -19.12 6.04 -23.90
CA VAL A 62 -17.89 6.82 -23.53
C VAL A 62 -16.86 5.88 -22.89
N SER A 63 -15.76 5.52 -23.57
CA SER A 63 -14.39 6.08 -23.52
C SER A 63 -13.62 5.84 -22.21
N ALA A 64 -12.54 5.06 -22.32
CA ALA A 64 -11.60 4.65 -21.27
C ALA A 64 -10.28 5.46 -21.30
N ALA A 65 -9.62 5.66 -20.14
CA ALA A 65 -8.17 5.54 -19.83
C ALA A 65 -7.84 6.11 -18.40
N PRO A 66 -6.59 6.07 -17.86
CA PRO A 66 -6.14 5.15 -16.79
C PRO A 66 -5.70 5.84 -15.46
N GLY A 67 -5.49 5.02 -14.41
CA GLY A 67 -5.32 5.42 -12.99
C GLY A 67 -3.99 6.07 -12.55
N PRO A 68 -3.87 6.37 -11.24
CA PRO A 68 -3.12 5.53 -10.28
C PRO A 68 -3.91 5.28 -8.98
N ASP A 69 -4.00 4.04 -8.47
CA ASP A 69 -3.11 3.43 -7.45
C ASP A 69 -3.06 4.19 -6.11
N LEU A 70 -3.83 3.75 -5.10
CA LEU A 70 -3.36 3.17 -3.83
C LEU A 70 -4.35 3.31 -2.65
N SER A 71 -4.48 2.19 -1.92
CA SER A 71 -4.54 2.04 -0.47
C SER A 71 -5.62 2.78 0.35
N VAL A 72 -6.64 2.02 0.71
CA VAL A 72 -7.58 2.26 1.82
C VAL A 72 -6.85 2.07 3.16
N GLU A 73 -6.85 3.10 4.02
CA GLU A 73 -6.73 2.94 5.47
C GLU A 73 -7.98 3.55 6.14
N GLN A 74 -8.74 2.70 6.82
CA GLN A 74 -9.83 3.07 7.71
C GLN A 74 -9.26 3.22 9.12
N ALA A 75 -9.49 4.37 9.76
CA ALA A 75 -9.29 4.56 11.19
C ALA A 75 -10.63 4.96 11.82
N LEU A 76 -11.06 4.17 12.81
CA LEU A 76 -12.20 4.45 13.67
C LEU A 76 -11.70 5.17 14.93
N ASP A 77 -12.37 6.26 15.28
CA ASP A 77 -12.19 7.03 16.51
C ASP A 77 -12.48 6.21 17.78
N VAL A 78 -11.46 6.03 18.61
CA VAL A 78 -11.59 5.62 20.02
C VAL A 78 -10.84 6.63 20.88
N ALA A 79 -11.58 7.30 21.77
CA ALA A 79 -11.07 8.35 22.64
C ALA A 79 -9.99 7.85 23.63
N PRO A 80 -8.87 8.58 23.82
CA PRO A 80 -7.79 8.15 24.69
C PRO A 80 -8.06 8.52 26.15
N THR A 81 -8.03 7.50 27.02
CA THR A 81 -8.00 7.66 28.48
C THR A 81 -6.53 7.73 28.93
N PRO A 82 -6.10 8.72 29.73
CA PRO A 82 -4.70 8.89 30.10
C PRO A 82 -4.37 8.09 31.38
N ALA A 83 -3.65 6.97 31.24
CA ALA A 83 -2.99 6.32 32.38
C ALA A 83 -1.72 5.55 31.94
N ALA A 84 -0.58 6.04 32.43
CA ALA A 84 0.68 5.35 32.72
C ALA A 84 1.37 4.50 31.64
N GLU A 85 2.35 5.15 31.00
CA GLU A 85 3.60 4.67 30.38
C GLU A 85 3.92 3.16 30.48
N THR A 86 3.45 2.40 29.49
CA THR A 86 4.34 1.46 28.79
C THR A 86 4.48 2.03 27.39
N ALA A 87 5.71 2.31 26.95
CA ALA A 87 6.01 2.89 25.64
C ALA A 87 5.66 1.91 24.51
N GLN A 88 4.37 1.62 24.33
CA GLN A 88 3.88 0.88 23.19
C GLN A 88 4.06 1.78 21.96
N PRO A 89 4.66 1.27 20.88
CA PRO A 89 4.79 2.03 19.65
C PRO A 89 3.42 2.49 19.20
N SER A 90 3.34 3.73 18.72
CA SER A 90 2.08 4.32 18.27
C SER A 90 1.42 3.42 17.23
N GLU A 91 0.09 3.38 17.19
CA GLU A 91 -0.64 2.55 16.23
C GLU A 91 -0.21 2.84 14.78
N ALA A 92 0.04 4.11 14.47
CA ALA A 92 0.60 4.57 13.21
C ALA A 92 1.94 3.88 12.88
N ASP A 93 2.86 3.77 13.85
CA ASP A 93 4.14 3.08 13.65
C ASP A 93 3.95 1.57 13.38
N ARG A 94 2.94 0.94 13.99
CA ARG A 94 2.63 -0.48 13.78
C ARG A 94 2.08 -0.72 12.38
N LEU A 95 1.22 0.17 11.87
CA LEU A 95 0.69 0.12 10.50
C LEU A 95 1.81 0.30 9.47
N LEU A 96 2.69 1.29 9.66
CA LEU A 96 3.84 1.51 8.78
C LEU A 96 4.75 0.27 8.71
N ARG A 97 5.06 -0.35 9.87
CA ARG A 97 5.84 -1.60 9.91
C ARG A 97 5.16 -2.74 9.17
N ARG A 98 3.83 -2.88 9.29
CA ARG A 98 3.07 -3.90 8.56
C ARG A 98 3.13 -3.67 7.05
N ARG A 99 3.02 -2.43 6.60
CA ARG A 99 3.10 -2.06 5.17
C ARG A 99 4.49 -2.38 4.61
N GLU A 100 5.55 -1.90 5.25
CA GLU A 100 6.92 -2.19 4.82
C GLU A 100 7.21 -3.70 4.79
N GLN A 101 6.74 -4.43 5.79
CA GLN A 101 6.91 -5.88 5.85
C GLN A 101 6.15 -6.59 4.74
N SER A 102 4.93 -6.15 4.42
CA SER A 102 4.14 -6.71 3.32
C SER A 102 4.86 -6.52 1.98
N GLU A 103 5.43 -5.34 1.74
CA GLU A 103 6.19 -5.03 0.52
C GLU A 103 7.45 -5.90 0.40
N ARG A 104 8.21 -6.04 1.50
CA ARG A 104 9.39 -6.94 1.55
C ARG A 104 8.99 -8.39 1.30
N THR A 105 7.87 -8.83 1.87
CA THR A 105 7.37 -10.20 1.73
C THR A 105 6.94 -10.47 0.29
N VAL A 106 6.18 -9.59 -0.35
CA VAL A 106 5.76 -9.74 -1.75
C VAL A 106 6.97 -9.81 -2.69
N LYS A 107 7.98 -8.96 -2.46
CA LYS A 107 9.22 -9.00 -3.25
C LYS A 107 9.94 -10.33 -3.11
N ALA A 108 10.11 -10.83 -1.88
CA ALA A 108 10.74 -12.10 -1.61
C ALA A 108 9.93 -13.30 -2.15
N ILE A 109 8.60 -13.26 -2.08
CA ILE A 109 7.71 -14.28 -2.69
C ILE A 109 7.99 -14.36 -4.18
N SER A 110 7.98 -13.22 -4.88
CA SER A 110 8.19 -13.19 -6.33
C SER A 110 9.55 -13.76 -6.74
N GLN A 111 10.60 -13.47 -5.97
CA GLN A 111 11.94 -14.01 -6.20
C GLN A 111 11.99 -15.52 -5.99
N ARG A 112 11.42 -16.03 -4.88
CA ARG A 112 11.39 -17.47 -4.60
C ARG A 112 10.58 -18.24 -5.64
N MET A 113 9.49 -17.67 -6.17
CA MET A 113 8.73 -18.28 -7.27
C MET A 113 9.58 -18.41 -8.56
N LEU A 114 10.42 -17.42 -8.87
CA LEU A 114 11.34 -17.50 -10.02
C LEU A 114 12.44 -18.56 -9.81
N GLU A 115 12.85 -18.79 -8.57
CA GLU A 115 13.79 -19.85 -8.20
C GLU A 115 13.14 -21.26 -8.18
N GLY A 116 11.83 -21.35 -8.43
CA GLY A 116 11.08 -22.61 -8.48
C GLY A 116 10.60 -23.11 -7.12
N TYR A 117 10.49 -22.24 -6.12
CA TYR A 117 9.81 -22.56 -4.87
C TYR A 117 8.29 -22.55 -5.06
N ALA A 118 7.60 -23.38 -4.28
CA ALA A 118 6.14 -23.40 -4.18
C ALA A 118 5.69 -22.74 -2.86
N LEU A 119 4.67 -21.88 -2.92
CA LEU A 119 3.98 -21.35 -1.75
C LEU A 119 3.15 -22.46 -1.08
N LEU A 120 3.18 -22.52 0.25
CA LEU A 120 2.31 -23.36 1.06
C LEU A 120 1.16 -22.52 1.62
N ASN A 121 0.10 -23.19 2.07
CA ASN A 121 -1.02 -22.55 2.76
C ASN A 121 -0.74 -22.29 4.26
N ASP A 122 0.48 -22.60 4.72
CA ASP A 122 0.88 -22.47 6.11
C ASP A 122 1.50 -21.08 6.36
N SER A 123 1.29 -20.55 7.57
CA SER A 123 1.84 -19.27 8.02
C SER A 123 3.03 -19.46 8.96
N CYS A 124 3.97 -18.51 8.95
CA CYS A 124 5.12 -18.53 9.85
C CYS A 124 4.70 -18.41 11.33
N PRO A 125 5.26 -19.23 12.24
CA PRO A 125 4.92 -19.17 13.67
C PRO A 125 5.59 -18.02 14.45
N ASN A 126 6.52 -17.28 13.83
CA ASN A 126 7.21 -16.18 14.51
C ASN A 126 6.25 -14.97 14.65
N PRO A 127 6.02 -14.42 15.86
CA PRO A 127 5.15 -13.25 16.06
C PRO A 127 5.64 -11.99 15.33
N ASP A 128 6.93 -11.88 15.04
CA ASP A 128 7.48 -10.76 14.25
C ASP A 128 7.13 -10.87 12.74
N CYS A 129 6.69 -12.05 12.30
CA CYS A 129 6.31 -12.34 10.92
C CYS A 129 4.78 -12.33 10.77
N TYR A 130 4.17 -11.17 10.51
CA TYR A 130 2.71 -11.05 10.36
C TYR A 130 2.18 -11.88 9.19
N ALA A 131 1.68 -13.10 9.49
CA ALA A 131 1.04 -14.01 8.55
C ALA A 131 1.85 -14.24 7.25
N SER A 132 3.20 -14.21 7.33
CA SER A 132 4.02 -14.49 6.16
C SER A 132 3.85 -15.96 5.75
N PRO A 133 3.54 -16.25 4.48
CA PRO A 133 3.39 -17.61 4.01
C PRO A 133 4.75 -18.35 4.04
N LEU A 134 4.68 -19.67 4.23
CA LEU A 134 5.82 -20.56 4.05
C LEU A 134 6.00 -20.94 2.58
N VAL A 135 7.24 -21.14 2.16
CA VAL A 135 7.59 -21.68 0.84
C VAL A 135 8.43 -22.94 0.98
N ARG A 136 8.39 -23.83 0.00
CA ARG A 136 9.28 -25.00 -0.07
C ARG A 136 9.84 -25.19 -1.46
N LYS A 137 11.04 -25.74 -1.52
CA LYS A 137 11.57 -26.36 -2.74
C LYS A 137 10.99 -27.78 -2.86
N ARG A 138 11.07 -28.40 -4.05
CA ARG A 138 10.41 -29.69 -4.38
C ARG A 138 10.48 -30.72 -3.25
N ASP A 139 11.67 -30.90 -2.68
CA ASP A 139 11.96 -31.84 -1.59
C ASP A 139 12.75 -31.14 -0.44
N GLY A 140 12.56 -29.83 -0.28
CA GLY A 140 13.26 -29.03 0.71
C GLY A 140 12.42 -28.75 1.97
N PRO A 141 13.05 -28.28 3.06
CA PRO A 141 12.34 -27.84 4.25
C PRO A 141 11.42 -26.65 3.94
N ARG A 142 10.39 -26.46 4.75
CA ARG A 142 9.52 -25.29 4.68
C ARG A 142 10.28 -24.08 5.23
N GLU A 143 10.31 -22.98 4.51
CA GLU A 143 11.03 -21.76 4.86
C GLU A 143 10.07 -20.58 4.88
N CYS A 144 10.16 -19.72 5.91
CA CYS A 144 9.42 -18.46 5.92
C CYS A 144 10.02 -17.47 4.92
N VAL A 145 9.18 -16.83 4.13
CA VAL A 145 9.64 -15.90 3.09
C VAL A 145 10.25 -14.61 3.66
N THR A 146 9.78 -14.12 4.81
CA THR A 146 10.30 -12.89 5.43
C THR A 146 11.59 -13.12 6.21
N CYS A 147 11.61 -14.10 7.13
CA CYS A 147 12.74 -14.32 8.05
C CYS A 147 13.70 -15.43 7.63
N ASN A 148 13.40 -16.17 6.55
CA ASN A 148 14.17 -17.33 6.08
C ASN A 148 14.36 -18.45 7.13
N SER A 149 13.59 -18.43 8.21
CA SER A 149 13.61 -19.49 9.21
C SER A 149 12.99 -20.76 8.63
N LYS A 150 13.67 -21.88 8.84
CA LYS A 150 13.20 -23.21 8.46
C LYS A 150 12.23 -23.71 9.52
N VAL A 151 11.01 -24.00 9.10
CA VAL A 151 9.98 -24.62 9.93
C VAL A 151 9.94 -26.09 9.57
N MET A 152 10.32 -26.95 10.51
CA MET A 152 10.18 -28.39 10.38
C MET A 152 8.85 -28.82 11.00
N THR A 153 8.16 -29.78 10.38
CA THR A 153 7.05 -30.45 11.05
C THR A 153 7.59 -31.36 12.16
N GLU A 154 6.72 -31.73 13.10
CA GLU A 154 7.08 -32.65 14.18
C GLU A 154 7.61 -34.00 13.66
N GLU A 155 7.05 -34.48 12.55
CA GLU A 155 7.50 -35.69 11.85
C GLU A 155 8.93 -35.52 11.28
N GLU A 156 9.17 -34.42 10.56
CA GLU A 156 10.50 -34.08 10.03
C GLU A 156 11.53 -33.89 11.16
N PHE A 157 11.11 -33.32 12.29
CA PHE A 157 11.95 -33.16 13.48
C PHE A 157 12.26 -34.51 14.15
N ALA A 158 11.30 -35.43 14.22
CA ALA A 158 11.50 -36.79 14.73
C ALA A 158 12.46 -37.59 13.84
N GLU A 159 12.37 -37.44 12.52
CA GLU A 159 13.32 -38.04 11.59
C GLU A 159 14.70 -37.40 11.72
N TYR A 160 14.78 -36.08 11.79
CA TYR A 160 16.04 -35.35 11.95
C TYR A 160 16.75 -35.71 13.26
N SER A 161 16.00 -35.80 14.37
CA SER A 161 16.55 -36.18 15.68
C SER A 161 16.99 -37.65 15.73
N ARG A 162 16.32 -38.56 15.02
CA ARG A 162 16.78 -39.96 14.86
C ARG A 162 17.99 -40.08 13.92
N ALA A 163 18.03 -39.26 12.88
CA ALA A 163 19.08 -39.28 11.86
C ALA A 163 20.35 -38.53 12.28
N GLN A 164 20.30 -37.70 13.33
CA GLN A 164 21.50 -37.27 14.03
C GLN A 164 21.95 -38.36 15.00
N PRO A 165 22.89 -39.27 14.62
CA PRO A 165 23.58 -40.05 15.62
C PRO A 165 24.17 -39.06 16.61
N THR A 166 24.03 -39.36 17.90
CA THR A 166 24.64 -38.65 19.02
C THR A 166 26.14 -38.44 18.78
N ARG A 167 26.52 -37.45 17.98
CA ARG A 167 27.92 -37.05 17.75
C ARG A 167 28.45 -36.22 18.94
N PHE A 168 27.80 -36.39 20.09
CA PHE A 168 28.06 -35.70 21.33
C PHE A 168 28.67 -36.64 22.37
N GLN A 169 29.46 -37.62 21.95
CA GLN A 169 30.31 -38.39 22.86
C GLN A 169 31.39 -39.16 22.11
N GLU A 170 32.41 -38.45 21.66
CA GLU A 170 33.80 -38.87 21.88
C GLU A 170 34.59 -37.58 22.11
N ILE A 171 34.44 -37.00 23.31
CA ILE A 171 35.54 -36.21 23.86
C ILE A 171 36.57 -37.27 24.26
N PRO A 172 37.74 -37.37 23.60
CA PRO A 172 38.77 -38.30 24.02
C PRO A 172 39.12 -37.99 25.48
N ALA A 173 38.96 -38.99 26.34
CA ALA A 173 39.18 -38.92 27.79
C ALA A 173 40.68 -38.86 28.13
N ASP A 174 41.41 -37.91 27.54
CA ASP A 174 42.83 -37.71 27.79
C ASP A 174 43.13 -36.21 27.93
N THR A 175 42.70 -35.63 29.05
CA THR A 175 43.51 -34.63 29.76
C THR A 175 43.01 -34.52 31.20
N ASN A 176 43.84 -35.07 32.08
CA ASN A 176 43.84 -34.98 33.53
C ASN A 176 43.50 -33.55 34.06
N PRO A 177 42.35 -33.34 34.72
CA PRO A 177 42.06 -32.09 35.40
C PRO A 177 42.69 -32.09 36.79
N LYS A 178 43.75 -31.29 36.94
CA LYS A 178 44.27 -30.88 38.24
C LYS A 178 43.21 -30.05 38.95
N VAL A 179 42.71 -30.63 40.04
CA VAL A 179 41.77 -30.11 41.04
C VAL A 179 42.08 -28.65 41.41
N MET A 180 41.10 -27.77 41.23
CA MET A 180 40.91 -26.61 42.10
C MET A 180 39.47 -26.62 42.59
N GLU A 181 39.39 -26.82 43.90
CA GLU A 181 38.26 -26.86 44.80
C GLU A 181 37.70 -25.45 44.98
N VAL A 182 36.41 -25.22 44.71
CA VAL A 182 35.66 -24.08 45.24
C VAL A 182 34.26 -24.53 45.62
N ASP A 183 33.93 -24.16 46.85
CA ASP A 183 32.83 -24.59 47.69
C ASP A 183 31.40 -24.46 47.15
N ALA A 184 30.61 -25.35 47.72
CA ALA A 184 29.17 -25.51 47.59
C ALA A 184 28.38 -24.26 48.01
N ASN A 185 27.31 -23.97 47.27
CA ASN A 185 26.06 -23.65 47.95
C ASN A 185 24.87 -24.31 47.25
N VAL A 186 24.07 -24.94 48.10
CA VAL A 186 23.02 -25.92 47.88
C VAL A 186 21.68 -25.20 47.93
N VAL A 187 20.77 -25.43 46.97
CA VAL A 187 19.34 -25.65 47.25
C VAL A 187 18.71 -26.49 46.11
N PRO A 188 18.00 -27.59 46.41
CA PRO A 188 17.29 -28.41 45.44
C PRO A 188 15.81 -28.02 45.32
N GLY A 189 15.28 -28.06 44.10
CA GLY A 189 13.85 -27.85 43.79
C GLY A 189 13.34 -28.94 42.85
N THR A 190 12.95 -30.07 43.44
CA THR A 190 12.20 -31.19 42.87
C THR A 190 10.80 -30.75 42.41
N SER A 191 10.36 -31.18 41.23
CA SER A 191 8.96 -31.55 40.98
C SER A 191 8.83 -32.45 39.74
N THR A 192 8.28 -33.62 40.03
CA THR A 192 8.03 -34.77 39.17
C THR A 192 6.56 -34.82 38.75
N LEU A 193 6.33 -35.43 37.57
CA LEU A 193 5.15 -36.22 37.17
C LEU A 193 3.82 -35.51 36.86
N ALA A 194 3.34 -35.69 35.62
CA ALA A 194 2.12 -36.47 35.37
C ALA A 194 1.92 -36.77 33.86
N THR A 195 1.87 -38.06 33.56
CA THR A 195 1.34 -38.73 32.36
C THR A 195 -0.18 -38.57 32.23
N ALA A 196 -0.69 -38.42 31.00
CA ALA A 196 -2.03 -38.89 30.64
C ALA A 196 -2.17 -39.15 29.14
N ASP A 197 -2.36 -40.43 28.83
CA ASP A 197 -3.01 -41.02 27.65
C ASP A 197 -4.11 -40.18 27.00
N ARG A 198 -4.11 -40.12 25.65
CA ARG A 198 -5.38 -40.12 24.91
C ARG A 198 -5.27 -40.67 23.48
N ALA A 199 -5.62 -41.96 23.38
CA ALA A 199 -6.50 -42.61 22.42
C ALA A 199 -6.51 -42.16 20.94
N ALA A 200 -6.18 -43.16 20.11
CA ALA A 200 -6.31 -43.25 18.67
C ALA A 200 -7.69 -42.87 18.09
N SER A 201 -7.68 -42.34 16.86
CA SER A 201 -8.81 -42.40 15.93
C SER A 201 -8.36 -42.35 14.47
N PRO A 202 -9.18 -42.88 13.53
CA PRO A 202 -8.69 -43.59 12.36
C PRO A 202 -8.54 -42.73 11.11
N VAL A 203 -7.58 -43.19 10.29
CA VAL A 203 -7.27 -42.84 8.91
C VAL A 203 -8.53 -42.77 8.03
N ARG A 204 -8.86 -41.58 7.50
CA ARG A 204 -9.72 -41.42 6.31
C ARG A 204 -8.86 -41.10 5.10
N LYS A 205 -8.77 -42.07 4.19
CA LYS A 205 -8.29 -41.89 2.82
C LYS A 205 -9.29 -41.00 2.09
N HIS A 206 -8.88 -39.79 1.69
CA HIS A 206 -9.63 -38.98 0.73
C HIS A 206 -8.94 -38.96 -0.62
N GLU A 207 -9.82 -39.03 -1.62
CA GLU A 207 -9.63 -39.34 -3.02
C GLU A 207 -8.67 -38.41 -3.76
N THR A 208 -7.99 -39.02 -4.72
CA THR A 208 -7.32 -38.40 -5.85
C THR A 208 -8.26 -37.47 -6.62
N SER A 209 -8.08 -36.16 -6.44
CA SER A 209 -8.73 -35.12 -7.23
C SER A 209 -8.21 -35.12 -8.67
N LYS A 210 -9.15 -35.38 -9.58
CA LYS A 210 -9.06 -35.45 -11.02
C LYS A 210 -8.53 -34.13 -11.62
N THR A 211 -7.45 -34.23 -12.39
CA THR A 211 -6.82 -33.15 -13.15
C THR A 211 -7.78 -32.58 -14.19
N GLU A 212 -8.12 -31.30 -14.09
CA GLU A 212 -8.91 -30.58 -15.09
C GLU A 212 -8.09 -30.40 -16.39
N PRO A 213 -8.71 -30.60 -17.57
CA PRO A 213 -8.04 -30.44 -18.86
C PRO A 213 -7.77 -28.96 -19.14
N GLY A 214 -6.48 -28.60 -19.26
CA GLY A 214 -6.04 -27.24 -19.54
C GLY A 214 -6.60 -26.64 -20.84
N PRO A 215 -6.62 -25.29 -20.94
CA PRO A 215 -7.27 -24.57 -22.03
C PRO A 215 -6.66 -24.94 -23.39
N SER A 216 -7.52 -25.21 -24.37
CA SER A 216 -7.11 -25.68 -25.69
C SER A 216 -6.12 -24.70 -26.35
N LYS A 217 -5.15 -25.24 -27.11
CA LYS A 217 -4.13 -24.46 -27.84
C LYS A 217 -4.71 -23.34 -28.73
N LYS A 218 -6.01 -23.40 -29.07
CA LYS A 218 -6.73 -22.39 -29.86
C LYS A 218 -7.04 -21.13 -29.04
N GLU A 219 -7.30 -21.26 -27.75
CA GLU A 219 -7.64 -20.15 -26.86
C GLU A 219 -6.39 -19.32 -26.50
N ALA A 220 -5.26 -19.99 -26.27
CA ALA A 220 -3.97 -19.34 -26.06
C ALA A 220 -3.51 -18.47 -27.26
N LYS A 221 -3.82 -18.89 -28.50
CA LYS A 221 -3.51 -18.07 -29.69
C LYS A 221 -4.38 -16.81 -29.78
N ARG A 222 -5.66 -16.91 -29.38
CA ARG A 222 -6.62 -15.81 -29.43
C ARG A 222 -6.29 -14.72 -28.39
N LEU A 223 -5.85 -15.13 -27.20
CA LEU A 223 -5.36 -14.20 -26.16
C LEU A 223 -4.08 -13.46 -26.58
N LYS A 224 -3.12 -14.15 -27.22
CA LYS A 224 -1.90 -13.52 -27.74
C LYS A 224 -2.16 -12.50 -28.85
N GLN A 225 -3.14 -12.74 -29.73
CA GLN A 225 -3.52 -11.76 -30.75
C GLN A 225 -4.18 -10.52 -30.13
N LYS A 226 -5.07 -10.71 -29.16
CA LYS A 226 -5.77 -9.60 -28.49
C LYS A 226 -4.78 -8.69 -27.75
N ALA A 227 -3.78 -9.25 -27.07
CA ALA A 227 -2.73 -8.49 -26.39
C ALA A 227 -1.83 -7.68 -27.35
N LYS A 228 -1.55 -8.21 -28.55
CA LYS A 228 -0.75 -7.49 -29.56
C LYS A 228 -1.51 -6.29 -30.16
N GLU A 229 -2.83 -6.39 -30.23
CA GLU A 229 -3.69 -5.32 -30.75
C GLU A 229 -3.90 -4.19 -29.74
N THR A 230 -4.03 -4.50 -28.44
CA THR A 230 -4.13 -3.50 -27.37
C THR A 230 -2.83 -2.69 -27.26
N SER A 231 -1.67 -3.35 -27.26
CA SER A 231 -0.37 -2.68 -27.19
C SER A 231 -0.13 -1.71 -28.37
N LYS A 232 -0.57 -2.06 -29.58
CA LYS A 232 -0.45 -1.18 -30.76
C LYS A 232 -1.35 0.06 -30.68
N LYS A 233 -2.49 -0.03 -29.99
CA LYS A 233 -3.41 1.10 -29.76
C LYS A 233 -2.86 2.05 -28.69
N GLU A 234 -2.31 1.52 -27.60
CA GLU A 234 -1.71 2.33 -26.52
C GLU A 234 -0.52 3.16 -27.01
N VAL A 235 0.38 2.57 -27.80
CA VAL A 235 1.53 3.30 -28.37
C VAL A 235 1.09 4.44 -29.31
N LYS A 236 -0.01 4.25 -30.05
CA LYS A 236 -0.59 5.32 -30.89
C LYS A 236 -1.21 6.44 -30.05
N GLN A 237 -1.89 6.10 -28.94
CA GLN A 237 -2.50 7.07 -28.04
C GLN A 237 -1.44 7.90 -27.31
N SER A 238 -0.41 7.25 -26.77
CA SER A 238 0.72 7.92 -26.11
C SER A 238 1.42 8.91 -27.05
N LYS A 239 1.73 8.52 -28.30
CA LYS A 239 2.31 9.46 -29.30
C LYS A 239 1.41 10.65 -29.61
N LYS A 240 0.08 10.48 -29.59
CA LYS A 240 -0.89 11.57 -29.83
C LYS A 240 -0.92 12.55 -28.66
N GLU A 241 -0.82 12.04 -27.43
CA GLU A 241 -0.83 12.84 -26.21
C GLU A 241 0.46 13.64 -26.03
N THR A 242 1.62 13.03 -26.27
CA THR A 242 2.90 13.76 -26.26
C THR A 242 2.92 14.90 -27.28
N LYS A 243 2.30 14.72 -28.47
CA LYS A 243 2.14 15.79 -29.45
C LYS A 243 1.24 16.93 -28.95
N ARG A 244 0.20 16.64 -28.17
CA ARG A 244 -0.69 17.65 -27.58
C ARG A 244 0.01 18.47 -26.50
N LEU A 245 0.71 17.81 -25.58
CA LEU A 245 1.47 18.48 -24.52
C LEU A 245 2.57 19.38 -25.09
N LYS A 246 3.31 18.90 -26.11
CA LYS A 246 4.35 19.71 -26.77
C LYS A 246 3.76 20.93 -27.51
N LYS A 247 2.52 20.85 -27.99
CA LYS A 247 1.81 21.99 -28.58
C LYS A 247 1.41 23.01 -27.51
N GLN A 248 0.83 22.55 -26.39
CA GLN A 248 0.43 23.42 -25.28
C GLN A 248 1.62 24.15 -24.65
N ALA A 249 2.75 23.47 -24.43
CA ALA A 249 3.95 24.09 -23.91
C ALA A 249 4.51 25.20 -24.83
N LYS A 250 4.42 25.01 -26.16
CA LYS A 250 4.82 26.02 -27.15
C LYS A 250 3.89 27.24 -27.15
N GLU A 251 2.59 27.04 -26.92
CA GLU A 251 1.62 28.14 -26.81
C GLU A 251 1.80 28.93 -25.51
N ALA A 252 2.06 28.25 -24.38
CA ALA A 252 2.33 28.90 -23.09
C ALA A 252 3.59 29.79 -23.14
N ALA A 253 4.69 29.29 -23.70
CA ALA A 253 5.93 30.07 -23.84
C ALA A 253 5.77 31.31 -24.74
N ARG A 254 4.82 31.31 -25.68
CA ARG A 254 4.53 32.48 -26.53
C ARG A 254 3.67 33.52 -25.80
N ALA A 255 2.87 33.12 -24.83
CA ALA A 255 2.05 34.05 -24.05
C ALA A 255 2.87 34.90 -23.08
N GLU A 256 3.96 34.36 -22.54
CA GLU A 256 4.84 35.08 -21.59
C GLU A 256 5.82 36.07 -22.26
N ALA A 257 5.99 36.02 -23.58
CA ALA A 257 6.90 36.89 -24.31
C ALA A 257 6.28 38.21 -24.78
N LYS A 258 5.19 38.71 -24.17
CA LYS A 258 4.64 40.05 -24.46
C LYS A 258 5.33 41.09 -23.56
N PRO A 259 6.27 41.91 -24.09
CA PRO A 259 6.89 42.96 -23.31
C PRO A 259 5.87 44.09 -23.09
N CYS A 260 5.53 44.35 -21.84
CA CYS A 260 4.79 45.54 -21.45
C CYS A 260 5.78 46.71 -21.49
N ALA A 261 5.68 47.54 -22.53
CA ALA A 261 6.44 48.77 -22.66
C ALA A 261 5.83 49.84 -21.75
N THR A 262 6.59 50.33 -20.78
CA THR A 262 6.32 51.57 -20.04
C THR A 262 7.36 52.63 -20.41
N PRO A 263 6.95 53.89 -20.60
CA PRO A 263 7.84 54.95 -21.09
C PRO A 263 8.73 55.55 -20.00
N SER A 264 9.85 56.09 -20.49
CA SER A 264 10.94 56.81 -19.83
C SER A 264 10.53 57.86 -18.80
N ALA A 265 11.35 57.97 -17.75
CA ALA A 265 11.74 59.26 -17.18
C ALA A 265 13.23 59.27 -16.77
N THR A 266 13.82 60.41 -17.01
CA THR A 266 15.22 60.80 -17.19
C THR A 266 16.11 60.80 -15.94
N GLY A 267 17.37 60.37 -16.10
CA GLY A 267 18.57 61.14 -15.71
C GLY A 267 19.15 60.99 -14.30
N GLY A 268 20.31 60.32 -14.18
CA GLY A 268 21.25 60.50 -13.06
C GLY A 268 22.28 59.37 -12.91
N PRO A 269 23.60 59.63 -13.02
CA PRO A 269 24.62 58.63 -12.75
C PRO A 269 24.90 58.58 -11.25
N SER A 270 24.36 57.58 -10.56
CA SER A 270 24.66 57.32 -9.15
C SER A 270 24.91 55.82 -8.94
N SER A 271 26.01 55.54 -8.25
CA SER A 271 26.51 54.23 -7.85
C SER A 271 25.39 53.29 -7.40
N ARG A 272 25.24 52.16 -8.11
CA ARG A 272 24.19 51.16 -7.87
C ARG A 272 24.48 50.37 -6.58
N PRO A 273 23.63 50.42 -5.55
CA PRO A 273 23.71 49.51 -4.42
C PRO A 273 23.05 48.18 -4.81
N VAL A 274 23.83 47.10 -4.87
CA VAL A 274 23.38 45.74 -5.22
C VAL A 274 22.44 45.14 -4.13
N GLY A 275 22.26 45.83 -2.99
CA GLY A 275 21.44 45.36 -1.86
C GLY A 275 19.93 45.54 -1.99
N SER A 276 19.41 46.34 -2.92
CA SER A 276 17.97 46.70 -2.93
C SER A 276 17.03 45.63 -3.51
N LEU A 277 17.51 44.79 -4.44
CA LEU A 277 16.69 43.74 -5.06
C LEU A 277 16.39 42.56 -4.10
N LEU A 278 17.28 42.30 -3.15
CA LEU A 278 17.15 41.17 -2.21
C LEU A 278 16.15 41.46 -1.08
N SER A 279 16.05 42.71 -0.64
CA SER A 279 15.06 43.13 0.37
C SER A 279 13.63 43.05 -0.16
N ALA A 280 13.42 43.31 -1.46
CA ALA A 280 12.11 43.17 -2.10
C ALA A 280 11.65 41.71 -2.22
N THR A 281 12.59 40.76 -2.43
CA THR A 281 12.25 39.33 -2.49
C THR A 281 11.95 38.75 -1.11
N LEU A 282 12.68 39.16 -0.07
CA LEU A 282 12.45 38.71 1.31
C LEU A 282 11.06 39.14 1.83
N THR A 283 10.73 40.42 1.68
CA THR A 283 9.41 40.96 2.11
C THR A 283 8.23 40.33 1.34
N SER A 284 8.45 39.95 0.08
CA SER A 284 7.45 39.21 -0.71
C SER A 284 7.22 37.79 -0.18
N THR A 285 8.30 37.08 0.19
CA THR A 285 8.19 35.73 0.76
C THR A 285 7.54 35.73 2.15
N GLU A 286 7.84 36.70 3.01
CA GLU A 286 7.22 36.83 4.33
C GLU A 286 5.71 37.04 4.22
N ARG A 287 5.27 37.93 3.32
CA ARG A 287 3.84 38.14 3.06
C ARG A 287 3.17 36.87 2.51
N GLY A 288 3.87 36.11 1.68
CA GLY A 288 3.38 34.81 1.17
C GLY A 288 3.17 33.77 2.28
N ILE A 289 4.08 33.71 3.26
CA ILE A 289 3.97 32.82 4.41
C ILE A 289 2.78 33.20 5.29
N GLU A 290 2.58 34.50 5.56
CA GLU A 290 1.47 34.97 6.39
C GLU A 290 0.10 34.65 5.77
N ILE A 291 -0.03 34.82 4.44
CA ILE A 291 -1.25 34.46 3.71
C ILE A 291 -1.53 32.94 3.80
N LEU A 292 -0.49 32.12 3.72
CA LEU A 292 -0.63 30.67 3.84
C LEU A 292 -1.04 30.26 5.26
N ARG A 293 -0.49 30.92 6.28
CA ARG A 293 -0.87 30.71 7.67
C ARG A 293 -2.33 31.05 7.91
N GLN A 294 -2.78 32.21 7.44
CA GLN A 294 -4.17 32.64 7.55
C GLN A 294 -5.14 31.68 6.85
N LYS A 295 -4.77 31.15 5.68
CA LYS A 295 -5.56 30.12 4.99
C LYS A 295 -5.61 28.80 5.75
N LEU A 296 -4.52 28.41 6.41
CA LEU A 296 -4.45 27.18 7.18
C LEU A 296 -5.37 27.26 8.42
N ASP A 297 -5.37 28.40 9.10
CA ASP A 297 -6.31 28.68 10.21
C ASP A 297 -7.76 28.69 9.72
N GLN A 298 -8.02 29.25 8.53
CA GLN A 298 -9.35 29.25 7.92
C GLN A 298 -9.83 27.82 7.58
N LEU A 299 -8.98 26.98 7.01
CA LEU A 299 -9.30 25.58 6.73
C LEU A 299 -9.54 24.79 8.02
N HIS A 300 -8.77 25.06 9.08
CA HIS A 300 -8.96 24.42 10.38
C HIS A 300 -10.29 24.81 11.03
N ALA A 301 -10.68 26.09 10.93
CA ALA A 301 -11.99 26.56 11.36
C ALA A 301 -13.14 25.97 10.53
N GLN A 302 -12.95 25.78 9.22
CA GLN A 302 -13.91 25.09 8.35
C GLN A 302 -14.04 23.61 8.74
N LEU A 303 -12.93 22.92 8.99
CA LEU A 303 -12.94 21.52 9.42
C LEU A 303 -13.72 21.32 10.73
N ALA A 304 -13.62 22.28 11.65
CA ALA A 304 -14.36 22.26 12.92
C ALA A 304 -15.88 22.53 12.77
N ALA A 305 -16.30 23.09 11.63
CA ALA A 305 -17.70 23.46 11.37
C ALA A 305 -18.42 22.51 10.40
N VAL A 306 -17.72 21.54 9.82
CA VAL A 306 -18.26 20.62 8.81
C VAL A 306 -18.72 19.33 9.49
N ASP A 307 -20.02 19.07 9.45
CA ASP A 307 -20.63 17.80 9.88
C ASP A 307 -20.81 16.80 8.73
N GLU A 308 -20.70 17.24 7.47
CA GLU A 308 -20.89 16.39 6.30
C GLU A 308 -19.56 15.77 5.80
N PRO A 309 -19.49 14.44 5.64
CA PRO A 309 -18.25 13.73 5.31
C PRO A 309 -17.69 14.04 3.91
N CYS A 310 -18.50 14.57 2.99
CA CYS A 310 -18.03 14.92 1.64
C CYS A 310 -17.18 16.20 1.62
N GLU A 311 -17.55 17.21 2.42
CA GLU A 311 -16.82 18.48 2.48
C GLU A 311 -15.46 18.32 3.18
N ILE A 312 -15.32 17.31 4.05
CA ILE A 312 -14.05 16.96 4.70
C ILE A 312 -12.97 16.60 3.66
N CYS A 313 -13.34 15.91 2.57
CA CYS A 313 -12.41 15.55 1.51
C CYS A 313 -11.85 16.79 0.78
N ASP A 314 -12.71 17.77 0.49
CA ASP A 314 -12.31 19.01 -0.19
C ASP A 314 -11.36 19.84 0.69
N VAL A 315 -11.62 19.90 2.00
CA VAL A 315 -10.74 20.59 2.95
C VAL A 315 -9.41 19.84 3.11
N ALA A 316 -9.43 18.50 3.11
CA ALA A 316 -8.22 17.68 3.14
C ALA A 316 -7.34 17.93 1.90
N ASP A 317 -7.92 17.97 0.71
CA ASP A 317 -7.20 18.28 -0.54
C ASP A 317 -6.64 19.71 -0.55
N ALA A 318 -7.42 20.68 -0.07
CA ALA A 318 -6.95 22.07 0.06
C ALA A 318 -5.77 22.18 1.05
N SER A 319 -5.81 21.42 2.16
CA SER A 319 -4.71 21.36 3.14
C SER A 319 -3.46 20.72 2.53
N ALA A 320 -3.61 19.67 1.73
CA ALA A 320 -2.52 19.00 1.03
C ALA A 320 -1.84 19.95 0.04
N GLN A 321 -2.62 20.72 -0.74
CA GLN A 321 -2.11 21.74 -1.65
C GLN A 321 -1.35 22.85 -0.93
N CYS A 322 -1.86 23.34 0.21
CA CYS A 322 -1.16 24.31 1.04
C CYS A 322 0.19 23.76 1.54
N SER A 323 0.23 22.50 1.98
CA SER A 323 1.48 21.86 2.43
C SER A 323 2.53 21.74 1.32
N GLN A 324 2.10 21.48 0.07
CA GLN A 324 3.00 21.42 -1.08
C GLN A 324 3.53 22.80 -1.45
N ALA A 325 2.70 23.84 -1.38
CA ALA A 325 3.11 25.21 -1.61
C ALA A 325 4.16 25.67 -0.58
N LEU A 326 3.94 25.38 0.71
CA LEU A 326 4.91 25.66 1.79
C LEU A 326 6.25 24.96 1.55
N ARG A 327 6.23 23.66 1.17
CA ARG A 327 7.46 22.92 0.85
C ARG A 327 8.24 23.55 -0.31
N LYS A 328 7.55 24.04 -1.34
CA LYS A 328 8.20 24.75 -2.46
C LYS A 328 8.83 26.06 -2.00
N LEU A 329 8.15 26.84 -1.17
CA LEU A 329 8.70 28.10 -0.63
C LEU A 329 9.91 27.86 0.28
N LEU A 330 9.86 26.85 1.16
CA LEU A 330 11.00 26.49 2.02
C LEU A 330 12.21 26.04 1.19
N LYS A 331 11.99 25.33 0.08
CA LYS A 331 13.08 24.94 -0.83
C LYS A 331 13.74 26.17 -1.47
N VAL A 332 12.96 27.12 -1.97
CA VAL A 332 13.48 28.38 -2.53
C VAL A 332 14.24 29.18 -1.47
N HIS A 333 13.71 29.23 -0.24
CA HIS A 333 14.38 29.91 0.87
C HIS A 333 15.71 29.25 1.25
N GLY A 334 15.77 27.91 1.27
CA GLY A 334 17.00 27.16 1.50
C GLY A 334 18.05 27.38 0.39
N GLU A 335 17.62 27.44 -0.87
CA GLU A 335 18.50 27.76 -2.00
C GLU A 335 19.06 29.20 -1.89
N LEU A 336 18.26 30.17 -1.44
CA LEU A 336 18.70 31.54 -1.19
C LEU A 336 19.70 31.64 -0.03
N GLN A 337 19.50 30.87 1.05
CA GLN A 337 20.44 30.81 2.18
C GLN A 337 21.78 30.17 1.78
N TYR A 338 21.76 29.15 0.93
CA TYR A 338 22.98 28.46 0.49
C TYR A 338 23.86 29.31 -0.43
N LEU A 339 23.28 30.29 -1.14
CA LEU A 339 24.00 31.23 -1.99
C LEU A 339 24.80 32.31 -1.21
N GLY A 340 24.86 32.22 0.13
CA GLY A 340 25.79 33.01 0.93
C GLY A 340 25.47 34.50 0.99
N VAL A 341 24.19 34.86 0.82
CA VAL A 341 23.71 36.22 1.04
C VAL A 341 23.53 36.41 2.56
N ARG A 342 24.62 36.75 3.25
CA ARG A 342 24.57 37.40 4.58
C ARG A 342 24.58 38.90 4.39
#